data_AF-A0A8J6I9F3-F1
#
_entry.id   AF-A0A8J6I9F3-F1
#
_cell.length_a   1.000
_cell.length_b   1.000
_cell.length_c   1.000
_cell.angle_alpha   90.00
_cell.angle_beta   90.00
_cell.angle_gamma   90.00
#
_symmetry.space_group_name_H-M   'P 1'
#
loop_
_entity.id
_entity.type
_entity.pdbx_description
1 polymer ?
#
loop_
_entity_poly.entity_id
_entity_poly.type
_entity_poly.pdbx_seq_one_letter_code
_entity_poly.pdbx_strand_id
1 'polypeptide(L)'
;MNRILSRIAAVLTVAVACLPLASPALADTVSPYSRDAHDTPIAYGSRVTLKLHDAITSLPVTAEHRAGYNRSFFPLWVDEDSNGCNTRQEVLIEESMIEPSIGSRCALADGHWYSYYDDKDWT
;
A
#
# COMPACT_ATOMS: atom_id res chain seq x y z
N MET A 1 53.55 49.86 9.87
CA MET A 1 53.59 50.35 11.27
C MET A 1 52.48 51.38 11.46
N ASN A 2 51.82 51.28 12.61
CA ASN A 2 50.83 52.19 13.22
C ASN A 2 49.30 51.96 13.03
N ARG A 3 48.76 51.28 14.07
CA ARG A 3 47.62 51.64 14.95
C ARG A 3 46.21 51.52 14.35
N ILE A 4 45.49 50.43 14.61
CA ILE A 4 44.59 50.19 15.77
C ILE A 4 43.64 51.37 16.02
N LEU A 5 42.32 51.15 15.86
CA LEU A 5 41.33 51.24 16.94
C LEU A 5 39.94 50.77 16.47
N SER A 6 39.36 49.92 17.31
CA SER A 6 38.01 49.32 17.28
C SER A 6 36.94 50.31 17.78
N ARG A 7 35.68 49.83 17.89
CA ARG A 7 34.46 50.42 18.50
C ARG A 7 33.51 51.04 17.45
N ILE A 8 32.18 50.83 17.40
CA ILE A 8 31.15 50.45 18.38
C ILE A 8 30.01 49.74 17.63
N ALA A 9 29.46 48.68 18.22
CA ALA A 9 28.22 48.04 17.81
C ALA A 9 26.99 48.88 18.18
N ALA A 10 26.08 49.11 17.25
CA ALA A 10 24.74 49.60 17.54
C ALA A 10 23.74 48.50 17.15
N VAL A 11 23.27 47.77 18.17
CA VAL A 11 22.17 46.82 18.07
C VAL A 11 20.87 47.63 17.98
N LEU A 12 20.24 47.65 16.80
CA LEU A 12 18.92 48.25 16.61
C LEU A 12 17.87 47.18 16.91
N THR A 13 17.22 47.27 18.06
CA THR A 13 16.06 46.45 18.43
C THR A 13 14.85 46.91 17.64
N VAL A 14 14.35 46.07 16.73
CA VAL A 14 13.07 46.28 16.05
C VAL A 14 11.96 45.68 16.91
N ALA A 15 11.10 46.54 17.49
CA ALA A 15 9.89 46.13 18.17
C ALA A 15 8.82 45.78 17.11
N VAL A 16 8.50 44.50 16.96
CA VAL A 16 7.38 44.03 16.12
C VAL A 16 6.09 44.12 16.93
N ALA A 17 5.23 45.06 16.57
CA ALA A 17 3.89 45.20 17.13
C ALA A 17 2.98 44.07 16.62
N CYS A 18 2.48 43.24 17.53
CA CYS A 18 1.53 42.16 17.25
C CYS A 18 0.10 42.72 17.25
N LEU A 19 -0.50 42.88 16.07
CA LEU A 19 -1.92 43.19 15.89
C LEU A 19 -2.70 41.87 15.73
N PRO A 20 -3.79 41.62 16.49
CA PRO A 20 -4.57 40.40 16.33
C PRO A 20 -5.45 40.50 15.08
N LEU A 21 -5.13 39.73 14.05
CA LEU A 21 -6.03 39.44 12.95
C LEU A 21 -7.11 38.49 13.46
N ALA A 22 -8.31 39.01 13.74
CA ALA A 22 -9.50 38.21 13.95
C ALA A 22 -9.95 37.61 12.61
N SER A 23 -9.61 36.34 12.35
CA SER A 23 -10.11 35.61 11.20
C SER A 23 -11.61 35.31 11.37
N PRO A 24 -12.46 35.53 10.35
CA PRO A 24 -13.81 34.99 10.37
C PRO A 24 -13.71 33.46 10.28
N ALA A 25 -14.32 32.77 11.24
CA ALA A 25 -14.46 31.32 11.21
C ALA A 25 -15.18 30.93 9.92
N LEU A 26 -14.49 30.18 9.06
CA LEU A 26 -15.13 29.48 7.96
C LEU A 26 -16.07 28.45 8.59
N ALA A 27 -17.35 28.55 8.23
CA ALA A 27 -18.34 27.56 8.60
C ALA A 27 -17.89 26.19 8.07
N ASP A 28 -17.66 25.25 8.97
CA ASP A 28 -17.46 23.85 8.63
C ASP A 28 -18.69 23.36 7.88
N THR A 29 -18.55 23.17 6.57
CA THR A 29 -19.48 22.36 5.78
C THR A 29 -19.39 20.94 6.31
N VAL A 30 -20.39 20.55 7.11
CA VAL A 30 -20.64 19.17 7.51
C VAL A 30 -20.73 18.32 6.25
N SER A 31 -19.74 17.45 6.06
CA SER A 31 -19.76 16.45 5.00
C SER A 31 -20.97 15.53 5.22
N PRO A 32 -21.84 15.31 4.21
CA PRO A 32 -22.97 14.39 4.33
C PRO A 32 -22.54 12.92 4.33
N TYR A 33 -21.24 12.63 4.44
CA TYR A 33 -20.75 11.28 4.58
C TYR A 33 -20.83 10.81 6.04
N SER A 34 -22.05 10.72 6.55
CA SER A 34 -22.36 9.82 7.66
C SER A 34 -22.20 8.39 7.15
N ARG A 35 -20.99 7.82 7.30
CA ARG A 35 -20.92 6.37 7.51
C ARG A 35 -21.51 6.15 8.88
N ASP A 36 -22.64 5.44 8.94
CA ASP A 36 -23.12 4.84 10.16
C ASP A 36 -21.96 4.08 10.82
N ALA A 37 -21.39 4.70 11.85
CA ALA A 37 -20.48 4.03 12.75
C ALA A 37 -21.33 2.95 13.43
N HIS A 38 -21.20 1.71 12.98
CA HIS A 38 -21.53 0.55 13.79
C HIS A 38 -20.52 0.50 14.94
N ASP A 39 -20.63 1.44 15.87
CA ASP A 39 -19.87 1.48 17.12
C ASP A 39 -20.58 0.60 18.15
N THR A 40 -20.71 -0.69 17.81
CA THR A 40 -20.70 -1.70 18.87
C THR A 40 -19.23 -1.96 19.18
N PRO A 41 -18.77 -1.77 20.43
CA PRO A 41 -17.45 -2.21 20.81
C PRO A 41 -17.44 -3.73 20.71
N ILE A 42 -16.96 -4.25 19.58
CA ILE A 42 -16.63 -5.66 19.47
C ILE A 42 -15.46 -5.85 20.43
N ALA A 43 -15.68 -6.65 21.47
CA ALA A 43 -14.60 -7.14 22.32
C ALA A 43 -13.70 -8.06 21.48
N TYR A 44 -12.91 -7.47 20.59
CA TYR A 44 -11.89 -8.15 19.82
C TYR A 44 -10.79 -8.58 20.81
N GLY A 45 -10.38 -9.84 20.72
CA GLY A 45 -9.17 -10.31 21.41
C GLY A 45 -9.40 -11.14 22.68
N SER A 46 -10.47 -11.93 22.75
CA SER A 46 -10.45 -13.08 23.67
C SER A 46 -9.30 -14.01 23.27
N ARG A 47 -8.35 -14.24 24.18
CA ARG A 47 -7.30 -15.25 23.94
C ARG A 47 -7.96 -16.62 23.93
N VAL A 48 -7.72 -17.37 22.86
CA VAL A 48 -8.21 -18.73 22.69
C VAL A 48 -6.99 -19.63 22.56
N THR A 49 -6.92 -20.68 23.39
CA THR A 49 -5.85 -21.69 23.32
C THR A 49 -6.39 -22.92 22.62
N LEU A 50 -6.07 -23.06 21.33
CA LEU A 50 -6.40 -24.21 20.48
C LEU A 50 -5.15 -24.61 19.68
N LYS A 51 -5.17 -25.79 19.06
CA LYS A 51 -4.17 -26.11 18.03
C LYS A 51 -4.40 -25.22 16.81
N LEU A 52 -3.32 -24.83 16.13
CA LEU A 52 -3.37 -23.95 14.95
C LEU A 52 -4.34 -24.47 13.88
N HIS A 53 -4.28 -25.77 13.58
CA HIS A 53 -5.16 -26.40 12.60
C HIS A 53 -6.65 -26.25 12.95
N ASP A 54 -7.00 -26.47 14.23
CA ASP A 54 -8.38 -26.37 14.70
C ASP A 54 -8.87 -24.91 14.65
N ALA A 55 -7.98 -23.97 14.96
CA ALA A 55 -8.27 -22.54 14.87
C ALA A 55 -8.54 -22.10 13.42
N ILE A 56 -7.71 -22.52 12.46
CA ILE A 56 -7.90 -22.21 11.03
C ILE A 56 -9.22 -22.80 10.52
N THR A 57 -9.50 -24.06 10.87
CA THR A 57 -10.73 -24.75 10.48
C THR A 57 -11.99 -24.08 11.07
N SER A 58 -11.86 -23.43 12.22
CA SER A 58 -12.98 -22.71 12.86
C SER A 58 -13.30 -21.36 12.21
N LEU A 59 -12.48 -20.86 11.29
CA LEU A 59 -12.72 -19.58 10.63
C LEU A 59 -13.97 -19.67 9.74
N PRO A 60 -14.95 -18.76 9.91
CA PRO A 60 -16.15 -18.76 9.08
C PRO A 60 -15.78 -18.40 7.65
N VAL A 61 -16.09 -19.29 6.71
CA VAL A 61 -15.94 -19.01 5.28
C VAL A 61 -17.17 -18.28 4.79
N THR A 62 -16.96 -17.10 4.20
CA THR A 62 -18.03 -16.28 3.64
C THR A 62 -17.65 -15.87 2.22
N ALA A 63 -18.65 -15.41 1.44
CA ALA A 63 -18.38 -14.90 0.11
C ALA A 63 -17.42 -13.69 0.17
N GLU A 64 -16.48 -13.63 -0.77
CA GLU A 64 -15.55 -12.51 -0.86
C GLU A 64 -16.30 -11.19 -1.08
N HIS A 65 -15.95 -10.16 -0.29
CA HIS A 65 -16.48 -8.82 -0.45
C HIS A 65 -15.44 -7.91 -1.13
N ARG A 66 -15.68 -7.61 -2.41
CA ARG A 66 -14.75 -6.80 -3.24
C ARG A 66 -15.04 -5.30 -3.25
N ALA A 67 -16.02 -4.79 -2.49
CA ALA A 67 -16.33 -3.36 -2.56
C ALA A 67 -15.13 -2.51 -2.11
N GLY A 68 -14.83 -1.46 -2.88
CA GLY A 68 -13.66 -0.62 -2.67
C GLY A 68 -12.37 -1.15 -3.30
N TYR A 69 -12.32 -2.41 -3.75
CA TYR A 69 -11.21 -2.90 -4.56
C TYR A 69 -11.27 -2.27 -5.96
N ASN A 70 -10.21 -1.59 -6.35
CA ASN A 70 -9.99 -1.18 -7.73
C ASN A 70 -8.60 -1.65 -8.18
N ARG A 71 -8.59 -2.54 -9.18
CA ARG A 71 -7.37 -3.11 -9.77
C ARG A 71 -6.39 -2.04 -10.24
N SER A 72 -6.89 -0.89 -10.71
CA SER A 72 -6.06 0.19 -11.25
C SER A 72 -5.18 0.87 -10.20
N PHE A 73 -5.51 0.77 -8.91
CA PHE A 73 -4.67 1.31 -7.83
C PHE A 73 -3.43 0.46 -7.55
N PHE A 74 -3.39 -0.76 -8.08
CA PHE A 74 -2.30 -1.70 -7.92
C PHE A 74 -1.74 -2.05 -9.29
N PRO A 75 -0.97 -1.15 -9.92
CA PRO A 75 -0.22 -1.51 -11.11
C PRO A 75 0.66 -2.71 -10.77
N LEU A 76 0.43 -3.83 -11.43
CA LEU A 76 1.19 -5.07 -11.28
C LEU A 76 1.68 -5.49 -12.68
N TRP A 77 2.60 -6.46 -12.70
CA TRP A 77 3.17 -7.05 -13.90
C TRP A 77 3.91 -6.00 -14.74
N VAL A 78 5.04 -5.55 -14.19
CA VAL A 78 5.93 -4.58 -14.83
C VAL A 78 6.90 -5.34 -15.72
N ASP A 79 7.20 -4.77 -16.88
CA ASP A 79 8.32 -5.18 -17.73
C ASP A 79 9.46 -4.23 -17.41
N GLU A 80 10.26 -4.58 -16.39
CA GLU A 80 11.28 -3.69 -15.82
C GLU A 80 12.48 -3.53 -16.76
N ASP A 81 12.83 -4.59 -17.48
CA ASP A 81 13.98 -4.60 -18.39
C ASP A 81 13.61 -4.27 -19.85
N SER A 82 12.32 -4.05 -20.13
CA SER A 82 11.79 -3.68 -21.44
C SER A 82 12.05 -4.75 -22.52
N ASN A 83 12.11 -6.02 -22.13
CA ASN A 83 12.31 -7.15 -23.05
C ASN A 83 11.01 -7.64 -23.71
N GLY A 84 9.85 -7.13 -23.29
CA GLY A 84 8.53 -7.50 -23.79
C GLY A 84 7.82 -8.59 -22.99
N CYS A 85 8.45 -9.14 -21.95
CA CYS A 85 7.87 -10.00 -20.93
C CYS A 85 7.66 -9.19 -19.66
N ASN A 86 6.44 -9.16 -19.12
CA ASN A 86 6.26 -8.65 -17.77
C ASN A 86 6.58 -9.72 -16.72
N THR A 87 6.73 -9.29 -15.46
CA THR A 87 7.05 -10.17 -14.32
C THR A 87 6.18 -11.43 -14.24
N ARG A 88 4.92 -11.41 -14.72
CA ARG A 88 4.06 -12.60 -14.70
C ARG A 88 4.63 -13.70 -15.59
N GLN A 89 4.97 -13.30 -16.79
CA GLN A 89 5.38 -14.21 -17.83
C GLN A 89 6.75 -14.78 -17.49
N GLU A 90 7.63 -13.93 -16.95
CA GLU A 90 8.94 -14.35 -16.43
C GLU A 90 8.79 -15.42 -15.34
N VAL A 91 7.96 -15.18 -14.32
CA VAL A 91 7.72 -16.17 -13.25
C VAL A 91 7.09 -17.45 -13.80
N LEU A 92 6.15 -17.35 -14.75
CA LEU A 92 5.55 -18.55 -15.37
C LEU A 92 6.58 -19.33 -16.19
N ILE A 93 7.52 -18.68 -16.86
CA ILE A 93 8.58 -19.37 -17.58
C ILE A 93 9.56 -20.04 -16.60
N GLU A 94 9.96 -19.32 -15.56
CA GLU A 94 10.93 -19.79 -14.56
C GLU A 94 10.41 -20.98 -13.73
N GLU A 95 9.15 -20.93 -13.32
CA GLU A 95 8.53 -21.95 -12.45
C GLU A 95 7.92 -23.12 -13.23
N SER A 96 7.98 -23.10 -14.56
CA SER A 96 7.44 -24.21 -15.36
C SER A 96 8.33 -25.44 -15.23
N MET A 97 7.72 -26.59 -14.94
CA MET A 97 8.37 -27.90 -14.94
C MET A 97 8.75 -28.37 -16.36
N ILE A 98 7.94 -27.96 -17.35
CA ILE A 98 8.20 -28.22 -18.77
C ILE A 98 8.26 -26.87 -19.46
N GLU A 99 9.38 -26.57 -20.11
CA GLU A 99 9.61 -25.26 -20.73
C GLU A 99 8.47 -24.91 -21.72
N PRO A 100 7.79 -23.76 -21.53
CA PRO A 100 6.65 -23.38 -22.34
C PRO A 100 7.10 -22.80 -23.69
N SER A 101 6.26 -22.97 -24.70
CA SER A 101 6.36 -22.31 -26.00
C SER A 101 6.06 -20.83 -25.86
N ILE A 102 7.06 -19.97 -26.11
CA ILE A 102 6.96 -18.52 -25.96
C ILE A 102 6.67 -17.86 -27.32
N GLY A 103 5.51 -17.22 -27.42
CA GLY A 103 5.07 -16.43 -28.57
C GLY A 103 5.37 -14.94 -28.47
N SER A 104 4.80 -14.16 -29.40
CA SER A 104 4.98 -12.70 -29.42
C SER A 104 4.52 -12.04 -28.12
N ARG A 105 5.30 -11.07 -27.61
CA ARG A 105 5.06 -10.41 -26.31
C ARG A 105 4.95 -11.38 -25.13
N CYS A 106 5.73 -12.45 -25.18
CA CYS A 106 5.82 -13.49 -24.16
C CYS A 106 4.47 -14.14 -23.83
N ALA A 107 3.64 -14.32 -24.86
CA ALA A 107 2.43 -15.11 -24.75
C ALA A 107 2.82 -16.59 -24.63
N LEU A 108 2.42 -17.25 -23.56
CA LEU A 108 2.67 -18.67 -23.36
C LEU A 108 1.53 -19.47 -24.00
N ALA A 109 1.87 -20.47 -24.82
CA ALA A 109 0.89 -21.32 -25.50
C ALA A 109 0.61 -22.64 -24.77
N ASP A 110 1.58 -23.10 -23.99
CA ASP A 110 1.56 -24.32 -23.20
C ASP A 110 2.46 -24.12 -21.96
N GLY A 111 2.56 -25.16 -21.14
CA GLY A 111 3.48 -25.26 -20.01
C GLY A 111 2.94 -26.24 -18.97
N HIS A 112 3.73 -26.49 -17.92
CA HIS A 112 3.32 -27.36 -16.83
C HIS A 112 3.79 -26.79 -15.51
N TRP A 113 2.87 -26.56 -14.58
CA TRP A 113 3.17 -25.97 -13.27
C TRP A 113 2.60 -26.81 -12.15
N TYR A 114 3.40 -27.08 -11.14
CA TYR A 114 2.90 -27.67 -9.91
C TYR A 114 2.64 -26.57 -8.87
N SER A 115 1.44 -26.60 -8.30
CA SER A 115 1.05 -25.70 -7.23
C SER A 115 1.18 -26.40 -5.88
N TYR A 116 2.17 -25.96 -5.10
CA TYR A 116 2.39 -26.42 -3.73
C TYR A 116 1.22 -26.11 -2.78
N TYR A 117 0.42 -25.09 -3.08
CA TYR A 117 -0.66 -24.64 -2.20
C TYR A 117 -1.87 -25.57 -2.20
N ASP A 118 -2.17 -26.19 -3.34
CA ASP A 118 -3.31 -27.09 -3.51
C ASP A 118 -2.93 -28.49 -3.98
N ASP A 119 -1.62 -28.80 -4.05
CA ASP A 119 -1.03 -30.10 -4.42
C ASP A 119 -1.52 -30.61 -5.77
N LYS A 120 -1.45 -29.75 -6.80
CA LYS A 120 -1.97 -30.02 -8.15
C LYS A 120 -1.06 -29.54 -9.27
N ASP A 121 -1.12 -30.26 -10.38
CA ASP A 121 -0.51 -29.88 -11.65
C ASP A 121 -1.49 -29.09 -12.54
N TRP A 122 -0.95 -28.11 -13.26
CA TRP A 122 -1.65 -27.20 -14.16
C TRP A 122 -0.99 -27.19 -15.55
N THR A 123 -1.82 -27.02 -16.59
CA THR A 123 -1.43 -26.96 -18.01
C THR A 123 -2.12 -25.81 -18.72
#